data_AF-A0A087TSI9-F1
#
_entry.id   AF-A0A087TSI9-F1
#
_cell.length_a   1.000
_cell.length_b   1.000
_cell.length_c   1.000
_cell.angle_alpha   90.00
_cell.angle_beta   90.00
_cell.angle_gamma   90.00
#
_symmetry.space_group_name_H-M   'P 1'
#
loop_
_entity.id
_entity.type
_entity.pdbx_description
1 polymer ?
#
loop_
_entity_poly.entity_id
_entity_poly.type
_entity_poly.pdbx_seq_one_letter_code
_entity_poly.pdbx_strand_id
1 'polypeptide(L)'
;MACAPLVPVRPKEIKAYISVDSVKGHILLSQSYRTQPTVVTIQLHNLRGRGSAFGIHEFPVPPRIKGSENYCDLKHVGPIFNPYGMTPEITPAPGQGTGDQYPVGDLSGKFGLLDSSPLMNLHLGIHVDFNIPLFGTNSVIGRSIVITGSDGEPWICANIGYPGPTRMAVATFVFPIAGEVVFRQAVNNPYGETTVFGEFYYIDGSVNDTLDHRWDIHDFEPGRDFYNWTKRCESTGKQFNPFSVGAGRQYEKHCNPENPLRCAAGDLTGKGTRISISAKKANHRSIKNKIFYTDVQLPLSGPDKILGKGLVIHDDHAPPHRGDRLACTGIRIRHPVKASVKSWLSGPAVESNVSGLIQFAQESGFDVTEGKVELYGLAGLAAGYDIHKVWVPIDREFPCTVDSVQDNFNPYGLNISLGPAPGVGSNDQYEVGDLSGKLGTLDGQDAFRLPEFKDNNLPLHGPNSVVGRSVVVHKRERNFQWTCGTIQPDYKPDGIREVIGLASFHKEGIAIEGYIRLRQLEYADGGRGDTWIEMDLRH
;
A
#
# COMPACT_ATOMS: atom_id res chain seq x y z
N MET A 1 37.06 -17.64 -13.73
CA MET A 1 36.58 -18.29 -12.50
C MET A 1 35.39 -17.49 -12.00
N ALA A 2 34.26 -18.12 -11.72
CA ALA A 2 33.06 -17.46 -11.18
C ALA A 2 32.79 -17.99 -9.77
N CYS A 3 32.44 -17.10 -8.85
CA CYS A 3 32.09 -17.43 -7.47
C CYS A 3 30.82 -16.69 -7.06
N ALA A 4 30.00 -17.30 -6.22
CA ALA A 4 28.78 -16.71 -5.69
C ALA A 4 28.57 -17.14 -4.24
N PRO A 5 27.99 -16.29 -3.38
CA PRO A 5 27.64 -16.66 -2.02
C PRO A 5 26.49 -17.69 -2.03
N LEU A 6 26.59 -18.70 -1.16
CA LEU A 6 25.48 -19.60 -0.88
C LEU A 6 24.56 -18.96 0.15
N VAL A 7 23.29 -18.76 -0.22
CA VAL A 7 22.28 -18.11 0.63
C VAL A 7 21.14 -19.11 0.88
N PRO A 8 20.71 -19.30 2.14
CA PRO A 8 19.59 -20.19 2.42
C PRO A 8 18.31 -19.64 1.78
N VAL A 9 17.64 -20.46 0.99
CA VAL A 9 16.28 -20.16 0.50
C VAL A 9 15.31 -20.48 1.63
N ARG A 10 14.58 -19.46 2.09
CA ARG A 10 13.55 -19.62 3.11
C ARG A 10 12.20 -19.92 2.47
N PRO A 11 11.36 -20.76 3.10
CA PRO A 11 9.95 -20.89 2.74
C PRO A 11 9.26 -19.54 2.68
N LYS A 12 8.32 -19.40 1.74
CA LYS A 12 7.46 -18.22 1.63
C LYS A 12 6.05 -18.62 2.02
N GLU A 13 5.52 -17.94 3.03
CA GLU A 13 4.12 -18.02 3.44
C GLU A 13 3.54 -16.61 3.40
N ILE A 14 2.45 -16.42 2.66
CA ILE A 14 1.83 -15.10 2.43
C ILE A 14 0.32 -15.20 2.56
N LYS A 15 -0.31 -14.11 3.02
CA LYS A 15 -1.77 -14.04 3.23
C LYS A 15 -2.34 -12.83 2.50
N ALA A 16 -3.49 -13.03 1.87
CA ALA A 16 -4.41 -11.98 1.51
C ALA A 16 -5.53 -11.94 2.55
N TYR A 17 -5.57 -10.90 3.38
CA TYR A 17 -6.56 -10.73 4.44
C TYR A 17 -7.80 -10.02 3.90
N ILE A 18 -8.97 -10.60 4.11
CA ILE A 18 -10.25 -10.08 3.60
C ILE A 18 -11.14 -9.72 4.80
N SER A 19 -11.59 -8.47 4.82
CA SER A 19 -12.60 -7.94 5.74
C SER A 19 -13.33 -6.82 5.00
N VAL A 20 -14.29 -7.20 4.14
CA VAL A 20 -15.03 -6.28 3.25
C VAL A 20 -16.46 -6.78 3.06
N ASP A 21 -17.47 -5.90 3.07
CA ASP A 21 -18.90 -6.21 2.85
C ASP A 21 -19.41 -7.43 3.66
N SER A 22 -19.09 -7.45 4.96
CA SER A 22 -19.32 -8.53 5.93
C SER A 22 -18.62 -9.86 5.65
N VAL A 23 -17.85 -9.99 4.57
CA VAL A 23 -17.01 -11.15 4.31
C VAL A 23 -15.74 -11.01 5.14
N LYS A 24 -15.40 -12.07 5.89
CA LYS A 24 -14.18 -12.16 6.68
C LYS A 24 -13.41 -13.42 6.32
N GLY A 25 -12.10 -13.33 6.25
CA GLY A 25 -11.30 -14.50 5.91
C GLY A 25 -9.92 -14.19 5.41
N HIS A 26 -9.29 -15.20 4.84
CA HIS A 26 -8.03 -15.05 4.16
C HIS A 26 -7.82 -16.13 3.09
N ILE A 27 -6.94 -15.83 2.15
CA ILE A 27 -6.33 -16.81 1.26
C ILE A 27 -4.84 -16.85 1.58
N LEU A 28 -4.37 -18.00 2.03
CA LEU A 28 -3.00 -18.29 2.41
C LEU A 28 -2.31 -19.04 1.27
N LEU A 29 -1.14 -18.58 0.85
CA LEU A 29 -0.30 -19.28 -0.11
C LEU A 29 1.04 -19.63 0.57
N SER A 30 1.45 -20.88 0.47
CA SER A 30 2.69 -21.36 1.08
C SER A 30 3.51 -22.19 0.10
N GLN A 31 4.79 -21.88 -0.04
CA GLN A 31 5.72 -22.57 -0.93
C GLN A 31 7.09 -22.70 -0.25
N SER A 32 7.53 -23.93 0.03
CA SER A 32 8.78 -24.15 0.78
C SER A 32 10.03 -23.80 -0.03
N TYR A 33 10.02 -24.13 -1.32
CA TYR A 33 11.14 -23.90 -2.24
C TYR A 33 10.63 -23.63 -3.66
N ARG A 34 11.49 -23.02 -4.50
CA ARG A 34 11.15 -22.66 -5.89
C ARG A 34 10.61 -23.81 -6.74
N THR A 35 11.02 -25.05 -6.48
CA THR A 35 10.63 -26.25 -7.25
C THR A 35 9.47 -27.03 -6.64
N GLN A 36 8.98 -26.62 -5.46
CA GLN A 36 7.82 -27.26 -4.84
C GLN A 36 6.53 -26.58 -5.28
N PRO A 37 5.40 -27.31 -5.31
CA PRO A 37 4.10 -26.69 -5.55
C PRO A 37 3.75 -25.73 -4.42
N THR A 38 2.87 -24.80 -4.72
CA THR A 38 2.28 -23.89 -3.76
C THR A 38 1.03 -24.52 -3.17
N VAL A 39 0.95 -24.54 -1.84
CA VAL A 39 -0.26 -24.91 -1.10
C VAL A 39 -1.10 -23.65 -0.94
N VAL A 40 -2.34 -23.69 -1.42
CA VAL A 40 -3.32 -22.61 -1.30
C VAL A 40 -4.39 -23.02 -0.30
N THR A 41 -4.53 -22.27 0.79
CA THR A 41 -5.57 -22.47 1.80
C THR A 41 -6.55 -21.30 1.76
N ILE A 42 -7.81 -21.60 1.53
CA ILE A 42 -8.90 -20.63 1.41
C ILE A 42 -9.80 -20.78 2.62
N GLN A 43 -10.01 -19.68 3.34
CA GLN A 43 -10.97 -19.60 4.44
C GLN A 43 -11.77 -18.31 4.33
N LEU A 44 -13.01 -18.41 3.85
CA LEU A 44 -13.91 -17.27 3.65
C LEU A 44 -15.24 -17.51 4.36
N HIS A 45 -15.66 -16.54 5.14
CA HIS A 45 -16.90 -16.57 5.93
C HIS A 45 -17.86 -15.52 5.40
N ASN A 46 -19.15 -15.82 5.49
CA ASN A 46 -20.27 -14.95 5.15
C ASN A 46 -20.30 -14.51 3.68
N LEU A 47 -20.05 -15.44 2.74
CA LEU A 47 -20.17 -15.18 1.30
C LEU A 47 -21.62 -14.93 0.84
N ARG A 48 -22.61 -15.30 1.65
CA ARG A 48 -24.06 -15.09 1.41
C ARG A 48 -24.55 -15.65 0.07
N GLY A 49 -23.90 -16.69 -0.46
CA GLY A 49 -24.15 -17.21 -1.81
C GLY A 49 -23.95 -16.18 -2.94
N ARG A 50 -23.28 -15.05 -2.65
CA ARG A 50 -23.04 -13.96 -3.60
C ARG A 50 -21.70 -14.09 -4.30
N GLY A 51 -20.69 -14.63 -3.61
CA GLY A 51 -19.35 -14.85 -4.18
C GLY A 51 -19.33 -16.03 -5.14
N SER A 52 -18.74 -15.82 -6.33
CA SER A 52 -18.63 -16.85 -7.37
C SER A 52 -17.18 -17.03 -7.82
N ALA A 53 -16.73 -16.32 -8.86
CA ALA A 53 -15.37 -16.44 -9.36
C ALA A 53 -14.37 -15.65 -8.49
N PHE A 54 -13.11 -16.07 -8.49
CA PHE A 54 -12.02 -15.43 -7.78
C PHE A 54 -10.68 -15.69 -8.46
N GLY A 55 -9.79 -14.71 -8.38
CA GLY A 55 -8.50 -14.79 -9.06
C GLY A 55 -7.50 -13.75 -8.55
N ILE A 56 -6.23 -13.98 -8.90
CA ILE A 56 -5.12 -13.07 -8.66
C ILE A 56 -5.00 -12.11 -9.86
N HIS A 57 -5.07 -10.81 -9.60
CA HIS A 57 -5.01 -9.77 -10.61
C HIS A 57 -3.62 -9.13 -10.68
N GLU A 58 -3.34 -8.41 -11.77
CA GLU A 58 -1.99 -7.91 -12.04
C GLU A 58 -1.46 -6.90 -11.00
N PHE A 59 -2.29 -5.95 -10.57
CA PHE A 59 -1.88 -4.84 -9.72
C PHE A 59 -2.39 -4.97 -8.29
N PRO A 60 -1.67 -4.42 -7.29
CA PRO A 60 -2.23 -4.27 -5.95
C PRO A 60 -3.47 -3.37 -5.98
N VAL A 61 -4.40 -3.67 -5.08
CA VAL A 61 -5.55 -2.83 -4.73
C VAL A 61 -5.04 -1.48 -4.24
N PRO A 62 -5.46 -0.36 -4.86
CA PRO A 62 -5.06 0.97 -4.41
C PRO A 62 -5.73 1.34 -3.08
N PRO A 63 -5.14 2.28 -2.31
CA PRO A 63 -5.79 2.83 -1.13
C PRO A 63 -7.16 3.44 -1.47
N ARG A 64 -8.16 3.19 -0.64
CA ARG A 64 -9.50 3.79 -0.81
C ARG A 64 -9.43 5.30 -0.55
N ILE A 65 -9.83 6.09 -1.54
CA ILE A 65 -9.86 7.56 -1.42
C ILE A 65 -11.31 8.04 -1.23
N LYS A 66 -12.27 7.46 -1.96
CA LYS A 66 -13.68 7.87 -1.97
C LYS A 66 -14.60 6.73 -1.54
N GLY A 67 -15.76 7.09 -0.97
CA GLY A 67 -16.74 6.13 -0.46
C GLY A 67 -17.46 5.30 -1.54
N SER A 68 -17.85 5.93 -2.66
CA SER A 68 -18.67 5.32 -3.71
C SER A 68 -17.90 4.55 -4.80
N GLU A 69 -16.58 4.50 -4.72
CA GLU A 69 -15.74 3.90 -5.75
C GLU A 69 -15.51 2.41 -5.46
N ASN A 70 -15.78 1.55 -6.45
CA ASN A 70 -15.34 0.16 -6.42
C ASN A 70 -13.86 0.08 -6.80
N TYR A 71 -13.01 0.01 -5.79
CA TYR A 71 -11.55 -0.08 -5.95
C TYR A 71 -11.09 -1.51 -6.33
N CYS A 72 -12.01 -2.48 -6.41
CA CYS A 72 -11.77 -3.82 -6.93
C CYS A 72 -12.00 -3.95 -8.44
N ASP A 73 -12.54 -2.90 -9.09
CA ASP A 73 -12.73 -2.87 -10.54
C ASP A 73 -11.43 -3.14 -11.31
N LEU A 74 -11.54 -3.80 -12.47
CA LEU A 74 -10.40 -4.10 -13.35
C LEU A 74 -9.61 -2.86 -13.78
N LYS A 75 -10.22 -1.67 -13.78
CA LYS A 75 -9.52 -0.39 -14.04
C LYS A 75 -8.48 -0.03 -12.96
N HIS A 76 -8.55 -0.66 -11.80
CA HIS A 76 -7.63 -0.46 -10.68
C HIS A 76 -6.61 -1.58 -10.57
N VAL A 77 -7.11 -2.82 -10.52
CA VAL A 77 -6.31 -4.03 -10.26
C VAL A 77 -5.80 -4.73 -11.52
N GLY A 78 -6.27 -4.35 -12.70
CA GLY A 78 -5.90 -4.98 -13.96
C GLY A 78 -6.61 -6.32 -14.21
N PRO A 79 -6.29 -7.02 -15.32
CA PRO A 79 -6.85 -8.33 -15.62
C PRO A 79 -6.30 -9.41 -14.67
N ILE A 80 -6.81 -10.62 -14.79
CA ILE A 80 -6.23 -11.81 -14.15
C ILE A 80 -4.78 -11.97 -14.61
N PHE A 81 -3.88 -12.23 -13.66
CA PHE A 81 -2.46 -12.38 -13.96
C PHE A 81 -2.20 -13.58 -14.87
N ASN A 82 -1.75 -13.31 -16.09
CA ASN A 82 -1.62 -14.30 -17.17
C ASN A 82 -0.28 -14.17 -17.92
N PRO A 83 0.87 -14.45 -17.27
CA PRO A 83 2.18 -14.26 -17.87
C PRO A 83 2.45 -15.18 -19.08
N TYR A 84 1.69 -16.27 -19.23
CA TYR A 84 1.85 -17.22 -20.34
C TYR A 84 0.83 -17.02 -21.47
N GLY A 85 -0.01 -15.99 -21.40
CA GLY A 85 -0.94 -15.65 -22.47
C GLY A 85 -2.00 -16.72 -22.76
N MET A 86 -2.46 -17.45 -21.75
CA MET A 86 -3.53 -18.45 -21.90
C MET A 86 -4.82 -17.78 -22.40
N THR A 87 -5.49 -18.39 -23.38
CA THR A 87 -6.71 -17.84 -23.98
C THR A 87 -7.95 -18.68 -23.64
N PRO A 88 -9.17 -18.11 -23.70
CA PRO A 88 -10.40 -18.84 -23.38
C PRO A 88 -10.62 -20.08 -24.25
N GLU A 89 -10.13 -20.10 -25.48
CA GLU A 89 -10.33 -21.23 -26.42
C GLU A 89 -9.58 -22.50 -26.00
N ILE A 90 -8.49 -22.35 -25.25
CA ILE A 90 -7.65 -23.46 -24.77
C ILE A 90 -7.84 -23.74 -23.28
N THR A 91 -8.62 -22.89 -22.59
CA THR A 91 -8.86 -23.00 -21.15
C THR A 91 -10.08 -23.90 -20.90
N PRO A 92 -9.93 -25.02 -20.16
CA PRO A 92 -11.07 -25.90 -19.86
C PRO A 92 -12.10 -25.24 -18.93
N ALA A 93 -13.27 -25.87 -18.78
CA ALA A 93 -14.26 -25.43 -17.79
C ALA A 93 -13.66 -25.44 -16.36
N PRO A 94 -14.11 -24.55 -15.45
CA PRO A 94 -13.56 -24.46 -14.09
C PRO A 94 -13.51 -25.81 -13.35
N GLY A 95 -12.34 -26.14 -12.79
CA GLY A 95 -12.08 -27.37 -12.04
C GLY A 95 -11.95 -28.64 -12.89
N GLN A 96 -11.96 -28.54 -14.23
CA GLN A 96 -11.89 -29.71 -15.14
C GLN A 96 -10.52 -29.90 -15.82
N GLY A 97 -9.63 -28.91 -15.74
CA GLY A 97 -8.29 -28.95 -16.33
C GLY A 97 -7.16 -29.17 -15.32
N THR A 98 -5.94 -29.31 -15.82
CA THR A 98 -4.72 -29.25 -15.01
C THR A 98 -4.30 -27.80 -14.75
N GLY A 99 -3.58 -27.55 -13.66
CA GLY A 99 -3.25 -26.18 -13.22
C GLY A 99 -2.46 -25.35 -14.26
N ASP A 100 -1.74 -25.98 -15.18
CA ASP A 100 -1.02 -25.34 -16.28
C ASP A 100 -1.92 -24.90 -17.45
N GLN A 101 -3.16 -25.40 -17.54
CA GLN A 101 -4.10 -25.04 -18.61
C GLN A 101 -4.87 -23.73 -18.35
N TYR A 102 -4.67 -23.12 -17.18
CA TYR A 102 -5.31 -21.87 -16.77
C TYR A 102 -4.28 -20.75 -16.60
N PRO A 103 -4.67 -19.47 -16.79
CA PRO A 103 -3.86 -18.34 -16.37
C PRO A 103 -3.32 -18.53 -14.95
N VAL A 104 -2.10 -18.06 -14.65
CA VAL A 104 -1.47 -18.23 -13.33
C VAL A 104 -2.37 -17.73 -12.21
N GLY A 105 -3.05 -16.60 -12.41
CA GLY A 105 -3.95 -16.01 -11.43
C GLY A 105 -5.38 -16.56 -11.43
N ASP A 106 -5.78 -17.43 -12.35
CA ASP A 106 -7.18 -17.91 -12.42
C ASP A 106 -7.43 -19.02 -11.39
N LEU A 107 -7.75 -18.62 -10.16
CA LEU A 107 -7.98 -19.56 -9.06
C LEU A 107 -9.30 -20.32 -9.23
N SER A 108 -10.34 -19.67 -9.74
CA SER A 108 -11.61 -20.33 -10.04
C SER A 108 -11.50 -21.37 -11.14
N GLY A 109 -10.78 -21.05 -12.21
CA GLY A 109 -10.47 -22.02 -13.26
C GLY A 109 -9.79 -23.26 -12.69
N LYS A 110 -8.80 -23.08 -11.80
CA LYS A 110 -8.02 -24.17 -11.21
C LYS A 110 -8.76 -24.97 -10.14
N PHE A 111 -9.52 -24.31 -9.26
CA PHE A 111 -10.06 -24.89 -8.02
C PHE A 111 -11.59 -25.04 -8.01
N GLY A 112 -12.28 -24.52 -9.02
CA GLY A 112 -13.73 -24.40 -9.06
C GLY A 112 -14.23 -23.04 -8.52
N LEU A 113 -15.50 -22.76 -8.74
CA LEU A 113 -16.16 -21.54 -8.28
C LEU A 113 -16.47 -21.62 -6.77
N LEU A 114 -16.62 -20.46 -6.11
CA LEU A 114 -16.98 -20.42 -4.69
C LEU A 114 -18.44 -20.80 -4.43
N ASP A 115 -19.31 -20.58 -5.41
CA ASP A 115 -20.75 -20.86 -5.36
C ASP A 115 -21.10 -22.34 -5.55
N SER A 116 -20.13 -23.19 -5.90
CA SER A 116 -20.31 -24.64 -5.94
C SER A 116 -20.27 -25.30 -4.55
N SER A 117 -19.92 -24.56 -3.50
CA SER A 117 -19.93 -25.06 -2.12
C SER A 117 -21.37 -25.22 -1.62
N PRO A 118 -21.74 -26.37 -0.98
CA PRO A 118 -23.06 -26.52 -0.37
C PRO A 118 -23.27 -25.57 0.82
N LEU A 119 -22.18 -24.99 1.35
CA LEU A 119 -22.20 -24.05 2.46
C LEU A 119 -22.18 -22.61 1.92
N MET A 120 -23.36 -22.02 1.69
CA MET A 120 -23.51 -20.67 1.14
C MET A 120 -22.77 -19.57 1.92
N ASN A 121 -22.48 -19.81 3.20
CA ASN A 121 -21.84 -18.86 4.11
C ASN A 121 -20.39 -19.20 4.47
N LEU A 122 -19.84 -20.33 4.01
CA LEU A 122 -18.49 -20.73 4.39
C LEU A 122 -17.82 -21.48 3.25
N HIS A 123 -16.66 -21.00 2.85
CA HIS A 123 -15.77 -21.73 1.95
C HIS A 123 -14.46 -22.06 2.67
N LEU A 124 -14.16 -23.36 2.74
CA LEU A 124 -12.91 -23.91 3.26
C LEU A 124 -12.32 -24.83 2.20
N GLY A 125 -11.11 -24.53 1.74
CA GLY A 125 -10.43 -25.28 0.70
C GLY A 125 -8.93 -25.35 0.93
N ILE A 126 -8.32 -26.49 0.64
CA ILE A 126 -6.85 -26.65 0.60
C ILE A 126 -6.53 -27.28 -0.76
N HIS A 127 -5.72 -26.57 -1.54
CA HIS A 127 -5.33 -26.97 -2.88
C HIS A 127 -3.81 -26.98 -3.00
N VAL A 128 -3.31 -27.82 -3.91
CA VAL A 128 -1.89 -27.90 -4.25
C VAL A 128 -1.78 -27.57 -5.74
N ASP A 129 -1.02 -26.54 -6.08
CA ASP A 129 -0.88 -26.05 -7.45
C ASP A 129 0.59 -25.84 -7.83
N PHE A 130 0.97 -26.30 -9.02
CA PHE A 130 2.35 -26.24 -9.53
C PHE A 130 2.66 -24.96 -10.34
N ASN A 131 1.64 -24.16 -10.64
CA ASN A 131 1.68 -23.03 -11.56
C ASN A 131 1.32 -21.69 -10.88
N ILE A 132 1.25 -21.63 -9.54
CA ILE A 132 1.15 -20.39 -8.76
C ILE A 132 2.48 -20.16 -8.01
N PRO A 133 3.50 -19.56 -8.65
CA PRO A 133 4.80 -19.40 -8.02
C PRO A 133 4.81 -18.25 -6.99
N LEU A 134 5.52 -18.45 -5.88
CA LEU A 134 5.89 -17.40 -4.92
C LEU A 134 7.34 -16.91 -5.12
N PHE A 135 8.10 -17.56 -6.00
CA PHE A 135 9.48 -17.23 -6.36
C PHE A 135 9.63 -16.88 -7.84
N GLY A 136 10.68 -16.14 -8.18
CA GLY A 136 11.02 -15.79 -9.56
C GLY A 136 10.16 -14.67 -10.15
N THR A 137 10.32 -14.43 -11.45
CA THR A 137 9.75 -13.29 -12.17
C THR A 137 8.22 -13.29 -12.23
N ASN A 138 7.62 -14.49 -12.25
CA ASN A 138 6.18 -14.68 -12.27
C ASN A 138 5.55 -14.77 -10.87
N SER A 139 6.29 -14.41 -9.80
CA SER A 139 5.75 -14.44 -8.45
C SER A 139 4.44 -13.65 -8.31
N VAL A 140 3.49 -14.21 -7.56
CA VAL A 140 2.20 -13.57 -7.26
C VAL A 140 2.24 -12.64 -6.04
N ILE A 141 3.39 -12.54 -5.36
CA ILE A 141 3.56 -11.66 -4.19
C ILE A 141 3.34 -10.19 -4.56
N GLY A 142 2.62 -9.47 -3.71
CA GLY A 142 2.35 -8.03 -3.89
C GLY A 142 1.25 -7.69 -4.90
N ARG A 143 0.64 -8.71 -5.52
CA ARG A 143 -0.55 -8.57 -6.37
C ARG A 143 -1.83 -8.54 -5.54
N SER A 144 -2.99 -8.51 -6.18
CA SER A 144 -4.29 -8.54 -5.49
C SER A 144 -5.08 -9.80 -5.79
N ILE A 145 -6.02 -10.14 -4.91
CA ILE A 145 -7.09 -11.10 -5.15
C ILE A 145 -8.38 -10.33 -5.32
N VAL A 146 -9.18 -10.71 -6.31
CA VAL A 146 -10.56 -10.24 -6.50
C VAL A 146 -11.50 -11.44 -6.43
N ILE A 147 -12.64 -11.25 -5.80
CA ILE A 147 -13.78 -12.15 -5.82
C ILE A 147 -14.93 -11.41 -6.50
N THR A 148 -15.58 -12.06 -7.47
CA THR A 148 -16.74 -11.51 -8.18
C THR A 148 -18.05 -11.94 -7.53
N GLY A 149 -19.09 -11.15 -7.77
CA GLY A 149 -20.46 -11.56 -7.53
C GLY A 149 -20.90 -12.67 -8.49
N SER A 150 -22.07 -13.25 -8.21
CA SER A 150 -22.77 -14.19 -9.10
C SER A 150 -23.28 -13.54 -10.39
N ASP A 151 -23.32 -12.20 -10.43
CA ASP A 151 -23.52 -11.37 -11.62
C ASP A 151 -22.26 -11.23 -12.49
N GLY A 152 -21.10 -11.69 -12.01
CA GLY A 152 -19.81 -11.61 -12.69
C GLY A 152 -19.05 -10.31 -12.44
N GLU A 153 -19.61 -9.36 -11.67
CA GLU A 153 -18.96 -8.08 -11.40
C GLU A 153 -17.97 -8.18 -10.23
N PRO A 154 -16.84 -7.42 -10.24
CA PRO A 154 -15.91 -7.37 -9.10
C PRO A 154 -16.63 -6.94 -7.82
N TRP A 155 -16.55 -7.76 -6.77
CA TRP A 155 -17.29 -7.52 -5.53
C TRP A 155 -16.38 -7.12 -4.36
N ILE A 156 -15.41 -7.97 -4.01
CA ILE A 156 -14.46 -7.73 -2.92
C ILE A 156 -13.05 -8.08 -3.34
N CYS A 157 -12.05 -7.44 -2.74
CA CYS A 157 -10.66 -7.64 -3.07
C CYS A 157 -9.73 -7.43 -1.88
N ALA A 158 -8.52 -7.97 -1.97
CA ALA A 158 -7.46 -7.83 -0.96
C ALA A 158 -6.08 -7.91 -1.60
N ASN A 159 -5.09 -7.26 -0.98
CA ASN A 159 -3.69 -7.38 -1.39
C ASN A 159 -3.05 -8.65 -0.84
N ILE A 160 -2.24 -9.30 -1.67
CA ILE A 160 -1.36 -10.40 -1.27
C ILE A 160 -0.14 -9.78 -0.59
N GLY A 161 0.03 -10.09 0.71
CA GLY A 161 1.13 -9.58 1.51
C GLY A 161 2.50 -10.17 1.16
N TYR A 162 3.50 -9.82 1.98
CA TYR A 162 4.88 -10.30 1.88
C TYR A 162 5.18 -11.25 3.05
N PRO A 163 6.14 -12.19 2.88
CA PRO A 163 6.40 -13.24 3.88
C PRO A 163 7.07 -12.74 5.17
N GLY A 164 7.38 -11.45 5.27
CA GLY A 164 8.01 -10.83 6.42
C GLY A 164 8.33 -9.36 6.17
N PRO A 165 9.12 -8.74 7.06
CA PRO A 165 9.48 -7.34 6.94
C PRO A 165 10.15 -7.01 5.61
N THR A 166 9.70 -5.91 5.01
CA THR A 166 10.21 -5.44 3.73
C THR A 166 10.97 -4.13 3.87
N ARG A 167 11.78 -3.85 2.87
CA ARG A 167 12.34 -2.54 2.60
C ARG A 167 11.66 -2.02 1.35
N MET A 168 11.17 -0.81 1.42
CA MET A 168 10.56 -0.12 0.30
C MET A 168 11.46 1.03 -0.16
N ALA A 169 11.68 1.12 -1.46
CA ALA A 169 12.33 2.25 -2.09
C ALA A 169 11.37 2.86 -3.11
N VAL A 170 11.37 4.19 -3.23
CA VAL A 170 10.45 4.94 -4.04
C VAL A 170 11.20 5.94 -4.90
N ALA A 171 10.79 6.03 -6.17
CA ALA A 171 11.20 7.05 -7.12
C ALA A 171 9.97 7.86 -7.52
N THR A 172 9.89 9.10 -7.09
CA THR A 172 8.76 10.01 -7.37
C THR A 172 9.15 11.00 -8.47
N PHE A 173 8.47 10.94 -9.61
CA PHE A 173 8.61 11.92 -10.67
C PHE A 173 7.72 13.13 -10.39
N VAL A 174 8.26 14.32 -10.63
CA VAL A 174 7.57 15.59 -10.41
C VAL A 174 7.55 16.51 -11.64
N PHE A 175 8.29 16.16 -12.70
CA PHE A 175 8.34 16.89 -13.96
C PHE A 175 9.11 16.10 -15.05
N PRO A 176 8.77 16.20 -16.35
CA PRO A 176 7.49 16.69 -16.91
C PRO A 176 6.33 15.72 -16.68
N ILE A 177 6.66 14.52 -16.21
CA ILE A 177 5.70 13.51 -15.78
C ILE A 177 5.56 13.54 -14.26
N ALA A 178 4.40 13.16 -13.77
CA ALA A 178 4.22 12.73 -12.40
C ALA A 178 3.99 11.22 -12.37
N GLY A 179 4.46 10.60 -11.31
CA GLY A 179 4.37 9.17 -11.16
C GLY A 179 5.21 8.70 -9.98
N GLU A 180 4.87 7.53 -9.47
CA GLU A 180 5.61 6.89 -8.40
C GLU A 180 6.01 5.49 -8.86
N VAL A 181 7.28 5.14 -8.68
CA VAL A 181 7.76 3.76 -8.84
C VAL A 181 8.18 3.25 -7.48
N VAL A 182 7.53 2.17 -7.05
CA VAL A 182 7.76 1.49 -5.78
C VAL A 182 8.55 0.21 -6.05
N PHE A 183 9.69 0.09 -5.40
CA PHE A 183 10.49 -1.13 -5.33
C PHE A 183 10.37 -1.72 -3.93
N ARG A 184 10.07 -3.01 -3.81
CA ARG A 184 9.92 -3.66 -2.49
C ARG A 184 10.63 -5.00 -2.43
N GLN A 185 11.50 -5.16 -1.44
CA GLN A 185 12.34 -6.34 -1.23
C GLN A 185 12.34 -6.75 0.24
N ALA A 186 12.56 -8.02 0.59
CA ALA A 186 12.76 -8.44 1.97
C ALA A 186 14.00 -7.76 2.62
N VAL A 187 13.90 -7.26 3.86
CA VAL A 187 14.98 -6.49 4.53
C VAL A 187 16.29 -7.28 4.65
N ASN A 188 16.20 -8.58 4.90
CA ASN A 188 17.33 -9.44 5.24
C ASN A 188 17.80 -10.34 4.08
N ASN A 189 17.42 -10.01 2.84
CA ASN A 189 17.81 -10.80 1.68
C ASN A 189 18.12 -9.91 0.46
N PRO A 190 19.36 -9.39 0.32
CA PRO A 190 19.75 -8.59 -0.85
C PRO A 190 19.63 -9.35 -2.17
N TYR A 191 19.74 -10.69 -2.14
CA TYR A 191 19.61 -11.57 -3.30
C TYR A 191 18.17 -12.04 -3.53
N GLY A 192 17.23 -11.55 -2.72
CA GLY A 192 15.81 -11.85 -2.86
C GLY A 192 15.21 -11.09 -4.04
N GLU A 193 14.03 -11.53 -4.47
CA GLU A 193 13.32 -10.83 -5.53
C GLU A 193 12.77 -9.49 -5.05
N THR A 194 12.71 -8.54 -5.96
CA THR A 194 12.21 -7.19 -5.73
C THR A 194 10.99 -6.98 -6.62
N THR A 195 9.84 -6.68 -6.02
CA THR A 195 8.66 -6.28 -6.79
C THR A 195 8.81 -4.83 -7.23
N VAL A 196 8.35 -4.54 -8.44
CA VAL A 196 8.40 -3.21 -9.07
C VAL A 196 6.99 -2.84 -9.48
N PHE A 197 6.45 -1.78 -8.90
CA PHE A 197 5.14 -1.22 -9.25
C PHE A 197 5.33 0.23 -9.68
N GLY A 198 4.69 0.64 -10.78
CA GLY A 198 4.79 2.01 -11.27
C GLY A 198 3.52 2.49 -11.94
N GLU A 199 3.22 3.79 -11.81
CA GLU A 199 2.15 4.47 -12.53
C GLU A 199 2.64 5.84 -13.04
N PHE A 200 2.37 6.15 -14.31
CA PHE A 200 2.92 7.34 -14.98
C PHE A 200 1.86 8.17 -15.69
N TYR A 201 1.94 9.50 -15.57
CA TYR A 201 1.11 10.43 -16.33
C TYR A 201 1.80 11.79 -16.52
N TYR A 202 1.45 12.50 -17.59
CA TYR A 202 1.95 13.85 -17.83
C TYR A 202 1.31 14.88 -16.89
N ILE A 203 2.08 15.90 -16.52
CA ILE A 203 1.61 17.08 -15.77
C ILE A 203 1.99 18.40 -16.44
N ASP A 204 2.62 18.33 -17.60
CA ASP A 204 3.02 19.48 -18.41
C ASP A 204 1.91 19.98 -19.36
N GLY A 205 0.71 19.39 -19.26
CA GLY A 205 -0.43 19.72 -20.12
C GLY A 205 -0.51 18.91 -21.42
N SER A 206 0.34 17.88 -21.59
CA SER A 206 0.24 16.94 -22.70
C SER A 206 -1.17 16.33 -22.82
N VAL A 207 -1.67 16.27 -24.05
CA VAL A 207 -3.07 15.88 -24.34
C VAL A 207 -3.18 14.42 -24.75
N ASN A 208 -2.10 13.82 -25.25
CA ASN A 208 -2.07 12.47 -25.78
C ASN A 208 -1.25 11.53 -24.90
N ASP A 209 -1.68 10.28 -24.83
CA ASP A 209 -0.88 9.20 -24.25
C ASP A 209 0.34 8.95 -25.14
N THR A 210 1.48 8.62 -24.52
CA THR A 210 2.68 8.18 -25.23
C THR A 210 3.04 6.76 -24.80
N LEU A 211 3.54 5.98 -25.74
CA LEU A 211 3.74 4.54 -25.59
C LEU A 211 5.23 4.19 -25.75
N ASP A 212 5.57 2.98 -25.34
CA ASP A 212 6.85 2.34 -25.64
C ASP A 212 8.10 3.06 -25.11
N HIS A 213 7.99 3.74 -23.97
CA HIS A 213 9.12 4.39 -23.33
C HIS A 213 10.07 3.36 -22.70
N ARG A 214 11.36 3.52 -22.98
CA ARG A 214 12.40 2.84 -22.21
C ARG A 214 12.59 3.54 -20.86
N TRP A 215 13.07 2.78 -19.91
CA TRP A 215 13.36 3.24 -18.57
C TRP A 215 14.38 2.31 -17.93
N ASP A 216 15.30 2.91 -17.19
CA ASP A 216 16.39 2.21 -16.54
C ASP A 216 17.01 3.03 -15.39
N ILE A 217 17.78 2.36 -14.56
CA ILE A 217 18.45 2.93 -13.40
C ILE A 217 19.89 3.25 -13.77
N HIS A 218 20.32 4.45 -13.41
CA HIS A 218 21.63 5.01 -13.68
C HIS A 218 22.50 5.11 -12.43
N ASP A 219 23.81 5.30 -12.60
CA ASP A 219 24.79 5.22 -11.51
C ASP A 219 24.58 6.22 -10.36
N PHE A 220 24.13 7.43 -10.68
CA PHE A 220 24.04 8.55 -9.74
C PHE A 220 22.63 9.11 -9.63
N GLU A 221 22.31 9.69 -8.47
CA GLU A 221 21.10 10.48 -8.28
C GLU A 221 21.09 11.70 -9.22
N PRO A 222 19.94 12.06 -9.82
CA PRO A 222 19.88 13.25 -10.67
C PRO A 222 20.18 14.52 -9.88
N GLY A 223 20.97 15.39 -10.50
CA GLY A 223 21.18 16.75 -10.06
C GLY A 223 19.99 17.64 -10.40
N ARG A 224 20.24 18.94 -10.55
CA ARG A 224 19.23 19.93 -10.94
C ARG A 224 19.06 20.02 -12.46
N ASP A 225 19.40 18.99 -13.21
CA ASP A 225 19.28 18.99 -14.68
C ASP A 225 17.99 18.33 -15.18
N PHE A 226 17.14 17.81 -14.30
CA PHE A 226 15.83 17.25 -14.68
C PHE A 226 14.90 18.25 -15.38
N TYR A 227 15.08 19.56 -15.15
CA TYR A 227 14.35 20.62 -15.85
C TYR A 227 15.09 21.17 -17.07
N ASN A 228 16.35 20.79 -17.29
CA ASN A 228 17.10 21.22 -18.48
C ASN A 228 16.51 20.53 -19.71
N TRP A 229 16.21 21.28 -20.77
CA TRP A 229 15.63 20.72 -22.00
C TRP A 229 16.63 19.94 -22.85
N THR A 230 17.88 20.41 -22.95
CA THR A 230 18.89 19.86 -23.88
C THR A 230 19.87 18.90 -23.22
N LYS A 231 20.01 18.99 -21.90
CA LYS A 231 20.92 18.17 -21.09
C LYS A 231 20.19 17.48 -19.96
N ARG A 232 18.98 17.03 -20.24
CA ARG A 232 18.10 16.47 -19.22
C ARG A 232 18.72 15.22 -18.62
N CYS A 233 18.83 15.17 -17.29
CA CYS A 233 19.26 13.99 -16.55
C CYS A 233 20.68 13.48 -16.88
N GLU A 234 21.54 14.26 -17.54
CA GLU A 234 22.93 13.85 -17.85
C GLU A 234 23.72 13.50 -16.58
N SER A 235 23.43 14.19 -15.47
CA SER A 235 24.06 14.01 -14.16
C SER A 235 23.90 12.60 -13.57
N THR A 236 22.89 11.84 -13.99
CA THR A 236 22.72 10.45 -13.50
C THR A 236 23.81 9.51 -14.03
N GLY A 237 24.56 9.93 -15.06
CA GLY A 237 25.65 9.14 -15.64
C GLY A 237 25.14 8.06 -16.58
N LYS A 238 25.83 6.90 -16.59
CA LYS A 238 25.49 5.74 -17.42
C LYS A 238 24.51 4.80 -16.71
N GLN A 239 23.92 3.87 -17.46
CA GLN A 239 23.08 2.80 -16.92
C GLN A 239 23.87 1.98 -15.88
N PHE A 240 23.22 1.68 -14.76
CA PHE A 240 23.78 0.95 -13.64
C PHE A 240 24.03 -0.51 -14.04
N ASN A 241 25.30 -0.89 -14.14
CA ASN A 241 25.72 -2.23 -14.55
C ASN A 241 26.91 -2.73 -13.71
N PRO A 242 26.70 -3.03 -12.42
CA PRO A 242 27.77 -3.42 -11.50
C PRO A 242 28.46 -4.73 -11.94
N PHE A 243 27.74 -5.59 -12.66
CA PHE A 243 28.22 -6.89 -13.11
C PHE A 243 28.83 -6.86 -14.53
N SER A 244 28.92 -5.69 -15.16
CA SER A 244 29.44 -5.51 -16.52
C SER A 244 28.78 -6.47 -17.53
N VAL A 245 27.49 -6.72 -17.36
CA VAL A 245 26.72 -7.64 -18.21
C VAL A 245 26.62 -7.04 -19.61
N GLY A 246 27.10 -7.79 -20.59
CA GLY A 246 26.86 -7.59 -22.02
C GLY A 246 27.27 -6.24 -22.60
N ALA A 247 28.54 -5.86 -22.48
CA ALA A 247 29.14 -4.73 -23.21
C ALA A 247 29.36 -5.02 -24.73
N GLY A 248 28.54 -5.85 -25.38
CA GLY A 248 28.78 -6.36 -26.74
C GLY A 248 27.53 -6.43 -27.63
N ARG A 249 27.73 -6.64 -28.94
CA ARG A 249 26.70 -6.58 -30.01
C ARG A 249 25.48 -7.54 -29.88
N GLN A 250 25.43 -8.38 -28.85
CA GLN A 250 24.36 -9.38 -28.65
C GLN A 250 23.55 -9.16 -27.37
N TYR A 251 23.73 -8.02 -26.68
CA TYR A 251 23.02 -7.71 -25.45
C TYR A 251 21.49 -7.86 -25.60
N GLU A 252 20.90 -7.22 -26.60
CA GLU A 252 19.46 -7.24 -26.89
C GLU A 252 18.90 -8.64 -27.18
N LYS A 253 19.75 -9.58 -27.63
CA LYS A 253 19.33 -10.96 -27.87
C LYS A 253 19.23 -11.77 -26.58
N HIS A 254 20.06 -11.45 -25.59
CA HIS A 254 20.21 -12.24 -24.37
C HIS A 254 19.54 -11.62 -23.15
N CYS A 255 19.45 -10.29 -23.09
CA CYS A 255 18.66 -9.59 -22.10
C CYS A 255 17.19 -9.59 -22.52
N ASN A 256 16.37 -10.35 -21.80
CA ASN A 256 14.92 -10.43 -21.97
C ASN A 256 14.26 -10.85 -20.65
N PRO A 257 12.93 -10.76 -20.53
CA PRO A 257 12.19 -11.13 -19.32
C PRO A 257 12.37 -12.59 -18.87
N GLU A 258 12.66 -13.51 -19.81
CA GLU A 258 12.95 -14.91 -19.52
C GLU A 258 14.38 -15.15 -19.04
N ASN A 259 15.29 -14.21 -19.30
CA ASN A 259 16.70 -14.27 -18.95
C ASN A 259 17.22 -12.97 -18.31
N PRO A 260 16.59 -12.51 -17.20
CA PRO A 260 16.89 -11.19 -16.62
C PRO A 260 18.31 -11.09 -16.07
N LEU A 261 18.96 -12.21 -15.76
CA LEU A 261 20.36 -12.25 -15.29
C LEU A 261 21.38 -11.93 -16.40
N ARG A 262 20.94 -11.85 -17.66
CA ARG A 262 21.74 -11.37 -18.80
C ARG A 262 21.47 -9.91 -19.14
N CYS A 263 20.68 -9.22 -18.33
CA CYS A 263 20.51 -7.78 -18.40
C CYS A 263 21.47 -7.06 -17.44
N ALA A 264 21.77 -5.81 -17.73
CA ALA A 264 22.35 -4.91 -16.73
C ALA A 264 21.38 -4.79 -15.54
N ALA A 265 21.92 -4.67 -14.33
CA ALA A 265 21.07 -4.60 -13.13
C ALA A 265 20.09 -3.41 -13.17
N GLY A 266 20.49 -2.30 -13.80
CA GLY A 266 19.64 -1.14 -13.99
C GLY A 266 18.68 -1.22 -15.18
N ASP A 267 18.79 -2.20 -16.08
CA ASP A 267 17.93 -2.29 -17.26
C ASP A 267 16.54 -2.83 -16.93
N LEU A 268 15.62 -1.92 -16.59
CA LEU A 268 14.24 -2.26 -16.26
C LEU A 268 13.40 -2.57 -17.51
N THR A 269 13.80 -2.04 -18.67
CA THR A 269 13.10 -2.26 -19.93
C THR A 269 13.30 -3.68 -20.43
N GLY A 270 14.55 -4.15 -20.46
CA GLY A 270 14.89 -5.48 -20.93
C GLY A 270 14.48 -6.59 -19.96
N LYS A 271 14.51 -6.33 -18.64
CA LYS A 271 14.04 -7.28 -17.62
C LYS A 271 12.52 -7.31 -17.46
N GLY A 272 11.87 -6.18 -17.68
CA GLY A 272 10.42 -6.01 -17.55
C GLY A 272 9.79 -5.72 -18.90
N THR A 273 9.17 -4.56 -19.00
CA THR A 273 8.53 -4.08 -20.24
C THR A 273 8.77 -2.60 -20.42
N ARG A 274 8.53 -2.11 -21.64
CA ARG A 274 8.42 -0.68 -21.91
C ARG A 274 7.17 -0.10 -21.25
N ILE A 275 7.22 1.16 -20.86
CA ILE A 275 6.13 1.82 -20.14
C ILE A 275 5.32 2.72 -21.07
N SER A 276 4.03 2.88 -20.74
CA SER A 276 3.18 3.91 -21.33
C SER A 276 2.97 5.04 -20.33
N ILE A 277 2.82 6.26 -20.81
CA ILE A 277 2.60 7.46 -20.00
C ILE A 277 1.27 8.06 -20.47
N SER A 278 0.30 8.18 -19.55
CA SER A 278 -1.00 8.73 -19.91
C SER A 278 -1.00 10.25 -19.92
N ALA A 279 -1.84 10.86 -20.76
CA ALA A 279 -2.01 12.31 -20.82
C ALA A 279 -2.54 12.91 -19.50
N LYS A 280 -3.38 12.14 -18.79
CA LYS A 280 -4.02 12.55 -17.54
C LYS A 280 -4.07 11.38 -16.58
N LYS A 281 -3.88 11.67 -15.29
CA LYS A 281 -4.10 10.72 -14.19
C LYS A 281 -5.48 10.07 -14.24
N ALA A 282 -6.50 10.83 -14.66
CA ALA A 282 -7.90 10.43 -14.66
C ALA A 282 -8.37 9.74 -15.96
N ASN A 283 -7.48 9.04 -16.68
CA ASN A 283 -7.95 8.07 -17.67
C ASN A 283 -8.50 6.84 -16.93
N HIS A 284 -9.67 6.98 -16.30
CA HIS A 284 -10.45 5.93 -15.60
C HIS A 284 -10.80 4.69 -16.48
N ARG A 285 -10.29 4.63 -17.72
CA ARG A 285 -10.54 3.59 -18.70
C ARG A 285 -9.29 2.80 -19.09
N SER A 286 -8.08 3.22 -18.69
CA SER A 286 -6.84 2.60 -19.17
C SER A 286 -5.84 2.38 -18.04
N ILE A 287 -5.55 1.10 -17.81
CA ILE A 287 -4.47 0.62 -16.91
C ILE A 287 -3.10 0.59 -17.60
N LYS A 288 -3.02 0.98 -18.88
CA LYS A 288 -1.79 0.82 -19.69
C LYS A 288 -0.60 1.62 -19.15
N ASN A 289 -0.87 2.66 -18.37
CA ASN A 289 0.16 3.48 -17.72
C ASN A 289 0.66 2.90 -16.39
N LYS A 290 0.18 1.73 -15.99
CA LYS A 290 0.62 0.99 -14.81
C LYS A 290 1.45 -0.21 -15.22
N ILE A 291 2.38 -0.58 -14.35
CA ILE A 291 3.22 -1.77 -14.50
C ILE A 291 3.40 -2.47 -13.15
N PHE A 292 3.47 -3.80 -13.18
CA PHE A 292 3.83 -4.60 -12.01
C PHE A 292 4.55 -5.88 -12.43
N TYR A 293 5.77 -6.08 -11.94
CA TYR A 293 6.52 -7.32 -12.15
C TYR A 293 7.49 -7.58 -11.00
N THR A 294 8.05 -8.79 -10.98
CA THR A 294 9.07 -9.19 -10.00
C THR A 294 10.42 -9.31 -10.68
N ASP A 295 11.42 -8.61 -10.16
CA ASP A 295 12.80 -8.62 -10.63
C ASP A 295 13.68 -9.49 -9.72
N VAL A 296 14.49 -10.36 -10.30
CA VAL A 296 15.36 -11.29 -9.56
C VAL A 296 16.78 -10.77 -9.34
N GLN A 297 17.11 -9.59 -9.87
CA GLN A 297 18.44 -8.95 -9.81
C GLN A 297 18.30 -7.42 -9.72
N LEU A 298 17.58 -6.97 -8.68
CA LEU A 298 17.38 -5.57 -8.37
C LEU A 298 17.45 -5.31 -6.86
N PRO A 299 18.64 -5.42 -6.25
CA PRO A 299 18.79 -5.35 -4.80
C PRO A 299 18.48 -3.97 -4.20
N LEU A 300 17.78 -3.94 -3.07
CA LEU A 300 17.58 -2.73 -2.23
C LEU A 300 18.55 -2.66 -1.04
N SER A 301 19.46 -3.63 -0.95
CA SER A 301 20.46 -3.73 0.12
C SER A 301 21.75 -4.37 -0.40
N GLY A 302 22.83 -4.31 0.37
CA GLY A 302 24.14 -4.80 -0.07
C GLY A 302 24.91 -3.80 -0.96
N PRO A 303 26.06 -4.23 -1.52
CA PRO A 303 26.96 -3.36 -2.28
C PRO A 303 26.38 -2.89 -3.61
N ASP A 304 25.58 -3.73 -4.27
CA ASP A 304 25.01 -3.45 -5.59
C ASP A 304 23.62 -2.81 -5.53
N LYS A 305 23.25 -2.24 -4.38
CA LYS A 305 21.91 -1.68 -4.14
C LYS A 305 21.55 -0.54 -5.10
N ILE A 306 20.28 -0.43 -5.45
CA ILE A 306 19.77 0.69 -6.27
C ILE A 306 19.39 1.95 -5.47
N LEU A 307 19.46 1.91 -4.14
CA LEU A 307 19.23 3.08 -3.30
C LEU A 307 20.28 4.16 -3.52
N GLY A 308 19.83 5.42 -3.67
CA GLY A 308 20.71 6.56 -3.97
C GLY A 308 21.08 6.70 -5.45
N LYS A 309 20.46 5.91 -6.33
CA LYS A 309 20.64 5.96 -7.78
C LYS A 309 19.52 6.75 -8.45
N GLY A 310 19.72 7.12 -9.72
CA GLY A 310 18.71 7.80 -10.53
C GLY A 310 17.90 6.83 -11.35
N LEU A 311 16.58 6.93 -11.32
CA LEU A 311 15.69 6.29 -12.30
C LEU A 311 15.48 7.26 -13.47
N VAL A 312 15.66 6.80 -14.70
CA VAL A 312 15.53 7.60 -15.92
C VAL A 312 14.49 6.98 -16.83
N ILE A 313 13.63 7.81 -17.42
CA ILE A 313 12.70 7.44 -18.48
C ILE A 313 13.15 8.13 -19.76
N HIS A 314 13.10 7.40 -20.88
CA HIS A 314 13.54 7.84 -22.19
C HIS A 314 12.36 7.97 -23.14
N ASP A 315 12.50 8.84 -24.12
CA ASP A 315 11.61 9.02 -25.24
C ASP A 315 12.45 8.93 -26.52
N ASP A 316 12.34 7.77 -27.19
CA ASP A 316 13.09 7.45 -28.41
C ASP A 316 12.60 8.27 -29.63
N HIS A 317 11.44 8.91 -29.53
CA HIS A 317 10.87 9.77 -30.57
C HIS A 317 11.16 11.26 -30.35
N ALA A 318 11.98 11.56 -29.35
CA ALA A 318 12.34 12.92 -29.00
C ALA A 318 13.08 13.66 -30.13
N PRO A 319 12.92 15.00 -30.22
CA PRO A 319 13.72 15.80 -31.13
C PRO A 319 15.22 15.61 -30.85
N PRO A 320 16.08 15.43 -31.88
CA PRO A 320 17.50 15.09 -31.68
C PRO A 320 18.27 16.06 -30.76
N HIS A 321 17.90 17.35 -30.76
CA HIS A 321 18.53 18.38 -29.95
C HIS A 321 18.11 18.36 -28.45
N ARG A 322 17.03 17.66 -28.11
CA ARG A 322 16.58 17.45 -26.72
C ARG A 322 17.37 16.32 -26.05
N GLY A 323 17.81 15.34 -26.84
CA GLY A 323 18.22 14.03 -26.34
C GLY A 323 17.01 13.15 -26.00
N ASP A 324 17.27 11.88 -25.70
CA ASP A 324 16.24 10.87 -25.44
C ASP A 324 15.73 10.89 -23.99
N ARG A 325 16.52 11.31 -23.00
CA ARG A 325 16.12 11.33 -21.58
C ARG A 325 14.92 12.25 -21.33
N LEU A 326 13.76 11.69 -21.04
CA LEU A 326 12.49 12.39 -20.81
C LEU A 326 12.36 12.93 -19.39
N ALA A 327 12.65 12.11 -18.39
CA ALA A 327 12.48 12.44 -16.98
C ALA A 327 13.46 11.63 -16.12
N CYS A 328 13.80 12.14 -14.93
CA CYS A 328 14.56 11.39 -13.93
C CYS A 328 14.21 11.79 -12.52
N THR A 329 14.44 10.88 -11.59
CA THR A 329 14.30 11.11 -10.16
C THR A 329 15.23 10.19 -9.36
N GLY A 330 15.54 10.55 -8.12
CA GLY A 330 16.32 9.72 -7.21
C GLY A 330 15.48 8.60 -6.60
N ILE A 331 16.12 7.46 -6.32
CA ILE A 331 15.51 6.32 -5.62
C ILE A 331 15.85 6.41 -4.14
N ARG A 332 14.84 6.66 -3.30
CA ARG A 332 15.00 6.88 -1.85
C ARG A 332 14.23 5.83 -1.04
N ILE A 333 14.62 5.60 0.21
CA ILE A 333 13.88 4.71 1.10
C ILE A 333 12.53 5.37 1.46
N ARG A 334 11.47 4.56 1.44
CA ARG A 334 10.18 4.90 2.05
C ARG A 334 10.06 4.11 3.34
N HIS A 335 9.95 4.83 4.46
CA HIS A 335 9.88 4.22 5.78
C HIS A 335 8.44 3.85 6.15
N PRO A 336 8.22 2.72 6.85
CA PRO A 336 6.94 2.39 7.44
C PRO A 336 6.46 3.47 8.42
N VAL A 337 5.15 3.63 8.52
CA VAL A 337 4.55 4.54 9.50
C VAL A 337 4.17 3.75 10.75
N LYS A 338 4.66 4.22 11.89
CA LYS A 338 4.17 3.83 13.22
C LYS A 338 3.60 5.05 13.88
N ALA A 339 2.45 4.91 14.53
CA ALA A 339 1.82 5.99 15.25
C ALA A 339 1.20 5.47 16.54
N SER A 340 1.09 6.34 17.55
CA SER A 340 0.59 5.95 18.85
C SER A 340 -0.11 7.09 19.58
N VAL A 341 -1.02 6.71 20.46
CA VAL A 341 -1.57 7.57 21.52
C VAL A 341 -0.96 7.09 22.83
N LYS A 342 -0.15 7.94 23.46
CA LYS A 342 0.55 7.66 24.73
C LYS A 342 0.17 8.65 25.84
N SER A 343 -0.31 9.83 25.46
CA SER A 343 -0.66 10.91 26.37
C SER A 343 -2.16 11.16 26.31
N TRP A 344 -2.78 11.14 27.47
CA TRP A 344 -4.22 11.26 27.65
C TRP A 344 -4.51 12.55 28.43
N LEU A 345 -5.43 13.35 27.91
CA LEU A 345 -5.84 14.65 28.47
C LEU A 345 -7.30 14.59 28.88
N SER A 346 -7.65 15.32 29.93
CA SER A 346 -9.03 15.58 30.34
C SER A 346 -9.17 17.06 30.70
N GLY A 347 -10.41 17.57 30.75
CA GLY A 347 -10.65 18.94 31.19
C GLY A 347 -10.31 19.13 32.68
N PRO A 348 -10.00 20.36 33.15
CA PRO A 348 -9.57 20.64 34.52
C PRO A 348 -10.52 20.12 35.61
N ALA A 349 -11.82 20.07 35.34
CA ALA A 349 -12.85 19.59 36.27
C ALA A 349 -13.27 18.13 36.02
N VAL A 350 -12.57 17.41 35.13
CA VAL A 350 -12.87 16.03 34.76
C VAL A 350 -11.77 15.12 35.28
N GLU A 351 -12.03 14.46 36.41
CA GLU A 351 -11.13 13.43 36.93
C GLU A 351 -11.08 12.23 35.99
N SER A 352 -9.87 11.86 35.58
CA SER A 352 -9.60 10.69 34.74
C SER A 352 -8.29 10.04 35.17
N ASN A 353 -8.35 8.73 35.43
CA ASN A 353 -7.17 7.89 35.64
C ASN A 353 -6.87 7.04 34.40
N VAL A 354 -7.55 7.32 33.28
CA VAL A 354 -7.35 6.59 32.03
C VAL A 354 -5.94 6.83 31.54
N SER A 355 -5.21 5.74 31.35
CA SER A 355 -3.85 5.74 30.85
C SER A 355 -3.65 4.53 29.95
N GLY A 356 -2.61 4.54 29.13
CA GLY A 356 -2.33 3.43 28.26
C GLY A 356 -1.73 3.82 26.92
N LEU A 357 -1.71 2.84 26.02
CA LEU A 357 -1.14 2.91 24.69
C LEU A 357 -2.14 2.37 23.68
N ILE A 358 -2.40 3.16 22.63
CA ILE A 358 -2.94 2.64 21.38
C ILE A 358 -1.85 2.80 20.34
N GLN A 359 -1.50 1.73 19.63
CA GLN A 359 -0.42 1.75 18.64
C GLN A 359 -0.92 1.20 17.31
N PHE A 360 -0.48 1.85 16.23
CA PHE A 360 -0.76 1.50 14.85
C PHE A 360 0.56 1.40 14.08
N ALA A 361 0.63 0.47 13.14
CA ALA A 361 1.76 0.30 12.22
C ALA A 361 1.24 -0.08 10.84
N GLN A 362 1.78 0.56 9.80
CA GLN A 362 1.46 0.24 8.41
C GLN A 362 2.72 0.36 7.55
N GLU A 363 3.09 -0.74 6.92
CA GLU A 363 4.31 -0.85 6.11
C GLU A 363 4.26 0.09 4.88
N SER A 364 3.12 0.11 4.19
CA SER A 364 2.83 1.05 3.10
C SER A 364 1.32 1.25 2.94
N GLY A 365 0.91 2.18 2.07
CA GLY A 365 -0.52 2.38 1.75
C GLY A 365 -1.22 1.15 1.16
N PHE A 366 -0.48 0.14 0.68
CA PHE A 366 -1.04 -1.10 0.14
C PHE A 366 -1.19 -2.21 1.19
N ASP A 367 -0.61 -2.03 2.37
CA ASP A 367 -0.63 -3.03 3.43
C ASP A 367 -1.78 -2.78 4.42
N VAL A 368 -2.20 -3.84 5.09
CA VAL A 368 -3.18 -3.74 6.18
C VAL A 368 -2.53 -3.04 7.38
N THR A 369 -3.29 -2.20 8.07
CA THR A 369 -2.82 -1.59 9.32
C THR A 369 -2.89 -2.61 10.44
N GLU A 370 -1.78 -2.80 11.12
CA GLU A 370 -1.69 -3.65 12.31
C GLU A 370 -1.59 -2.76 13.55
N GLY A 371 -2.10 -3.22 14.68
CA GLY A 371 -2.05 -2.42 15.89
C GLY A 371 -2.32 -3.19 17.16
N LYS A 372 -2.28 -2.48 18.28
CA LYS A 372 -2.61 -3.00 19.61
C LYS A 372 -3.23 -1.92 20.49
N VAL A 373 -4.00 -2.34 21.48
CA VAL A 373 -4.66 -1.47 22.46
C VAL A 373 -4.35 -1.97 23.86
N GLU A 374 -3.86 -1.09 24.72
CA GLU A 374 -3.59 -1.35 26.14
C GLU A 374 -4.10 -0.14 26.93
N LEU A 375 -5.29 -0.22 27.51
CA LEU A 375 -5.93 0.84 28.31
C LEU A 375 -6.15 0.38 29.75
N TYR A 376 -5.93 1.29 30.69
CA TYR A 376 -6.04 1.06 32.14
C TYR A 376 -6.80 2.20 32.80
N GLY A 377 -7.24 1.98 34.05
CA GLY A 377 -7.92 3.02 34.83
C GLY A 377 -9.34 3.31 34.34
N LEU A 378 -9.96 2.34 33.65
CA LEU A 378 -11.31 2.45 33.09
C LEU A 378 -12.40 2.36 34.18
N ALA A 379 -12.10 1.67 35.29
CA ALA A 379 -12.96 1.52 36.48
C ALA A 379 -14.40 1.04 36.21
N GLY A 380 -14.60 0.30 35.12
CA GLY A 380 -15.93 -0.09 34.65
C GLY A 380 -16.81 1.08 34.19
N LEU A 381 -16.27 2.30 34.10
CA LEU A 381 -17.00 3.52 33.71
C LEU A 381 -16.94 3.81 32.22
N ALA A 382 -15.95 3.27 31.51
CA ALA A 382 -15.79 3.46 30.07
C ALA A 382 -16.86 2.70 29.26
N ALA A 383 -17.13 3.21 28.05
CA ALA A 383 -18.02 2.58 27.07
C ALA A 383 -17.33 2.52 25.70
N GLY A 384 -17.45 3.57 24.89
CA GLY A 384 -16.81 3.67 23.58
C GLY A 384 -15.43 4.31 23.62
N TYR A 385 -14.70 4.16 22.52
CA TYR A 385 -13.49 4.85 22.16
C TYR A 385 -13.37 4.89 20.64
N ASP A 386 -13.08 6.07 20.10
CA ASP A 386 -13.21 6.39 18.69
C ASP A 386 -12.15 7.41 18.25
N ILE A 387 -11.80 7.42 16.96
CA ILE A 387 -10.95 8.41 16.32
C ILE A 387 -11.82 9.51 15.74
N HIS A 388 -11.56 10.75 16.15
CA HIS A 388 -12.28 11.94 15.71
C HIS A 388 -11.54 12.68 14.60
N LYS A 389 -12.19 13.65 13.96
CA LYS A 389 -11.64 14.29 12.74
C LYS A 389 -10.38 15.11 12.99
N VAL A 390 -10.23 15.80 14.11
CA VAL A 390 -9.09 16.71 14.33
C VAL A 390 -8.23 16.28 15.53
N TRP A 391 -7.07 16.90 15.69
CA TRP A 391 -6.15 16.67 16.82
C TRP A 391 -6.76 17.17 18.13
N VAL A 392 -6.13 16.84 19.26
CA VAL A 392 -6.54 17.38 20.57
C VAL A 392 -5.94 18.79 20.76
N PRO A 393 -6.76 19.86 20.88
CA PRO A 393 -6.27 21.21 21.14
C PRO A 393 -5.91 21.39 22.61
N ILE A 394 -4.62 21.31 22.93
CA ILE A 394 -4.08 21.29 24.31
C ILE A 394 -4.31 22.63 25.04
N ASP A 395 -4.50 23.71 24.30
CA ASP A 395 -4.74 25.06 24.80
C ASP A 395 -6.19 25.33 25.21
N ARG A 396 -7.13 24.45 24.87
CA ARG A 396 -8.54 24.59 25.26
C ARG A 396 -8.79 24.02 26.66
N GLU A 397 -9.66 24.71 27.41
CA GLU A 397 -10.11 24.26 28.73
C GLU A 397 -10.82 22.89 28.67
N PHE A 398 -11.60 22.66 27.60
CA PHE A 398 -12.27 21.38 27.37
C PHE A 398 -11.79 20.76 26.06
N PRO A 399 -10.63 20.08 26.06
CA PRO A 399 -9.95 19.67 24.83
C PRO A 399 -10.61 18.47 24.13
N CYS A 400 -11.44 17.70 24.84
CA CYS A 400 -12.04 16.46 24.32
C CYS A 400 -13.50 16.59 23.88
N THR A 401 -14.10 17.77 23.97
CA THR A 401 -15.50 17.99 23.59
C THR A 401 -15.70 17.89 22.08
N VAL A 402 -16.94 17.61 21.66
CA VAL A 402 -17.30 17.58 20.23
C VAL A 402 -16.89 18.87 19.51
N ASP A 403 -17.04 20.04 20.12
CA ASP A 403 -16.63 21.32 19.50
C ASP A 403 -15.11 21.47 19.34
N SER A 404 -14.33 20.65 20.04
CA SER A 404 -12.86 20.65 20.02
C SER A 404 -12.30 19.60 19.07
N VAL A 405 -12.83 18.39 19.08
CA VAL A 405 -12.33 17.27 18.26
C VAL A 405 -13.22 16.90 17.07
N GLN A 406 -14.39 17.53 16.95
CA GLN A 406 -15.46 17.25 15.98
C GLN A 406 -16.03 15.83 16.14
N ASP A 407 -16.81 15.36 15.17
CA ASP A 407 -17.35 13.99 15.18
C ASP A 407 -16.29 12.93 14.85
N ASN A 408 -16.72 11.67 14.90
CA ASN A 408 -15.97 10.52 14.43
C ASN A 408 -15.44 10.70 13.01
N PHE A 409 -14.27 10.15 12.75
CA PHE A 409 -13.65 10.22 11.44
C PHE A 409 -14.30 9.24 10.46
N ASN A 410 -15.15 9.79 9.59
CA ASN A 410 -15.92 9.06 8.59
C ASN A 410 -15.70 9.63 7.17
N PRO A 411 -14.52 9.42 6.56
CA PRO A 411 -14.17 9.98 5.25
C PRO A 411 -15.01 9.39 4.10
N TYR A 412 -15.72 8.29 4.32
CA TYR A 412 -16.50 7.60 3.31
C TYR A 412 -18.01 7.83 3.43
N GLY A 413 -18.46 8.61 4.42
CA GLY A 413 -19.88 8.93 4.62
C GLY A 413 -20.74 7.71 4.92
N LEU A 414 -20.22 6.75 5.69
CA LEU A 414 -20.96 5.56 6.09
C LEU A 414 -22.17 5.93 6.94
N ASN A 415 -23.29 5.25 6.70
CA ASN A 415 -24.50 5.39 7.51
C ASN A 415 -24.42 4.47 8.74
N ILE A 416 -24.04 5.05 9.87
CA ILE A 416 -23.87 4.35 11.15
C ILE A 416 -25.15 3.66 11.66
N SER A 417 -26.34 4.16 11.31
CA SER A 417 -27.62 3.59 11.77
C SER A 417 -27.94 2.23 11.15
N LEU A 418 -27.27 1.89 10.04
CA LEU A 418 -27.39 0.60 9.36
C LEU A 418 -26.20 -0.32 9.65
N GLY A 419 -25.28 0.12 10.52
CA GLY A 419 -24.07 -0.60 10.86
C GLY A 419 -24.34 -1.88 11.67
N PRO A 420 -23.49 -2.91 11.55
CA PRO A 420 -23.56 -4.10 12.37
C PRO A 420 -23.19 -3.80 13.84
N ALA A 421 -23.58 -4.69 14.75
CA ALA A 421 -23.19 -4.60 16.16
C ALA A 421 -21.65 -4.64 16.34
N PRO A 422 -21.08 -4.04 17.41
CA PRO A 422 -19.64 -4.02 17.64
C PRO A 422 -18.96 -5.40 17.57
N GLY A 423 -17.82 -5.49 16.90
CA GLY A 423 -17.01 -6.69 16.70
C GLY A 423 -17.54 -7.68 15.65
N VAL A 424 -18.76 -7.48 15.14
CA VAL A 424 -19.43 -8.45 14.26
C VAL A 424 -19.12 -8.20 12.78
N GLY A 425 -19.25 -6.97 12.32
CA GLY A 425 -19.08 -6.57 10.92
C GLY A 425 -17.64 -6.59 10.41
N SER A 426 -17.47 -6.49 9.10
CA SER A 426 -16.16 -6.25 8.49
C SER A 426 -15.71 -4.80 8.69
N ASN A 427 -14.41 -4.55 8.50
CA ASN A 427 -13.78 -3.28 8.87
C ASN A 427 -14.32 -2.07 8.07
N ASP A 428 -14.82 -2.32 6.86
CA ASP A 428 -15.41 -1.31 5.97
C ASP A 428 -16.86 -0.95 6.30
N GLN A 429 -17.53 -1.70 7.17
CA GLN A 429 -18.91 -1.43 7.60
C GLN A 429 -18.99 -0.45 8.77
N TYR A 430 -17.85 -0.13 9.38
CA TYR A 430 -17.71 0.86 10.43
C TYR A 430 -17.00 2.10 9.89
N GLU A 431 -17.28 3.25 10.51
CA GLU A 431 -16.51 4.47 10.24
C GLU A 431 -15.02 4.19 10.39
N VAL A 432 -14.17 4.89 9.63
CA VAL A 432 -12.72 4.67 9.73
C VAL A 432 -12.25 4.84 11.17
N GLY A 433 -12.82 5.82 11.89
CA GLY A 433 -12.54 6.08 13.29
C GLY A 433 -13.32 5.30 14.33
N ASP A 434 -14.30 4.47 13.99
CA ASP A 434 -15.09 3.72 14.98
C ASP A 434 -14.31 2.50 15.49
N LEU A 435 -13.43 2.71 16.47
CA LEU A 435 -12.59 1.65 17.01
C LEU A 435 -13.41 0.70 17.88
N SER A 436 -14.42 1.20 18.59
CA SER A 436 -15.27 0.36 19.43
C SER A 436 -16.13 -0.60 18.63
N GLY A 437 -16.70 -0.11 17.53
CA GLY A 437 -17.45 -0.91 16.57
C GLY A 437 -16.58 -1.97 15.93
N LYS A 438 -15.32 -1.67 15.59
CA LYS A 438 -14.41 -2.63 14.95
C LYS A 438 -13.77 -3.64 15.91
N LEU A 439 -13.31 -3.17 17.06
CA LEU A 439 -12.41 -3.90 17.97
C LEU A 439 -13.11 -4.36 19.26
N GLY A 440 -14.35 -3.95 19.48
CA GLY A 440 -15.13 -4.21 20.69
C GLY A 440 -15.12 -3.03 21.67
N THR A 441 -16.14 -2.96 22.53
CA THR A 441 -16.35 -1.86 23.49
C THR A 441 -15.56 -2.07 24.80
N LEU A 442 -15.47 -1.01 25.62
CA LEU A 442 -14.82 -1.01 26.94
C LEU A 442 -15.80 -1.27 28.09
N ASP A 443 -17.02 -1.70 27.79
CA ASP A 443 -18.07 -1.84 28.79
C ASP A 443 -17.73 -2.82 29.90
N GLY A 444 -17.91 -2.37 31.14
CA GLY A 444 -17.69 -3.16 32.35
C GLY A 444 -16.22 -3.48 32.65
N GLN A 445 -15.26 -2.92 31.89
CA GLN A 445 -13.85 -3.26 32.04
C GLN A 445 -13.10 -2.29 32.94
N ASP A 446 -12.20 -2.80 33.77
CA ASP A 446 -11.23 -1.99 34.53
C ASP A 446 -9.96 -1.67 33.71
N ALA A 447 -9.59 -2.61 32.84
CA ALA A 447 -8.51 -2.50 31.87
C ALA A 447 -8.88 -3.29 30.61
N PHE A 448 -8.45 -2.82 29.44
CA PHE A 448 -8.69 -3.46 28.16
C PHE A 448 -7.36 -3.71 27.46
N ARG A 449 -7.14 -4.94 26.99
CA ARG A 449 -5.92 -5.34 26.28
C ARG A 449 -6.27 -6.14 25.03
N LEU A 450 -5.93 -5.56 23.89
CA LEU A 450 -5.95 -6.22 22.59
C LEU A 450 -4.52 -6.25 22.04
N PRO A 451 -3.81 -7.39 22.14
CA PRO A 451 -2.38 -7.45 21.82
C PRO A 451 -2.08 -7.29 20.33
N GLU A 452 -3.03 -7.63 19.45
CA GLU A 452 -2.92 -7.50 18.01
C GLU A 452 -4.32 -7.32 17.39
N PHE A 453 -4.44 -6.42 16.42
CA PHE A 453 -5.56 -6.34 15.48
C PHE A 453 -5.07 -5.99 14.08
N LYS A 454 -5.91 -6.25 13.07
CA LYS A 454 -5.67 -5.92 11.67
C LYS A 454 -6.86 -5.19 11.07
N ASP A 455 -6.62 -4.07 10.42
CA ASP A 455 -7.64 -3.22 9.82
C ASP A 455 -7.22 -2.73 8.42
N ASN A 456 -7.93 -3.20 7.39
CA ASN A 456 -7.76 -2.80 5.98
C ASN A 456 -8.51 -1.52 5.61
N ASN A 457 -9.22 -0.91 6.57
CA ASN A 457 -9.99 0.33 6.46
C ASN A 457 -9.54 1.37 7.53
N LEU A 458 -8.29 1.31 7.96
CA LEU A 458 -7.66 2.26 8.90
C LEU A 458 -6.31 2.77 8.37
N PRO A 459 -6.30 3.61 7.34
CA PRO A 459 -5.06 4.03 6.68
C PRO A 459 -4.18 4.92 7.58
N LEU A 460 -2.86 4.72 7.54
CA LEU A 460 -1.84 5.61 8.11
C LEU A 460 -1.12 6.44 7.04
N HIS A 461 -1.25 6.08 5.77
CA HIS A 461 -0.70 6.81 4.62
C HIS A 461 -1.81 7.51 3.82
N GLY A 462 -1.43 8.56 3.09
CA GLY A 462 -2.31 9.22 2.13
C GLY A 462 -3.39 10.12 2.76
N PRO A 463 -4.34 10.61 1.95
CA PRO A 463 -5.23 11.71 2.33
C PRO A 463 -6.20 11.39 3.48
N ASN A 464 -6.54 10.10 3.64
CA ASN A 464 -7.45 9.64 4.68
C ASN A 464 -6.71 9.13 5.94
N SER A 465 -5.40 9.39 6.06
CA SER A 465 -4.61 8.97 7.22
C SER A 465 -5.25 9.37 8.55
N VAL A 466 -5.20 8.47 9.55
CA VAL A 466 -5.61 8.77 10.93
C VAL A 466 -4.49 9.40 11.78
N VAL A 467 -3.27 9.49 11.26
CA VAL A 467 -2.17 10.14 11.98
C VAL A 467 -2.46 11.64 12.12
N GLY A 468 -2.24 12.19 13.31
CA GLY A 468 -2.56 13.57 13.67
C GLY A 468 -3.99 13.78 14.15
N ARG A 469 -4.86 12.76 14.09
CA ARG A 469 -6.22 12.81 14.62
C ARG A 469 -6.26 12.49 16.12
N SER A 470 -7.38 12.76 16.77
CA SER A 470 -7.58 12.44 18.19
C SER A 470 -8.29 11.12 18.38
N VAL A 471 -7.94 10.38 19.43
CA VAL A 471 -8.76 9.31 20.00
C VAL A 471 -9.46 9.87 21.22
N VAL A 472 -10.75 9.60 21.36
CA VAL A 472 -11.56 9.92 22.54
C VAL A 472 -11.99 8.62 23.20
N VAL A 473 -11.96 8.56 24.53
CA VAL A 473 -12.59 7.50 25.33
C VAL A 473 -13.81 8.09 26.01
N HIS A 474 -14.95 7.41 25.88
CA HIS A 474 -16.24 7.83 26.39
C HIS A 474 -16.58 7.15 27.71
N LYS A 475 -17.21 7.88 28.63
CA LYS A 475 -17.91 7.30 29.78
C LYS A 475 -19.26 6.74 29.35
N ARG A 476 -19.70 5.66 29.99
CA ARG A 476 -21.02 5.07 29.79
C ARG A 476 -22.14 6.04 30.14
N GLU A 477 -21.96 6.82 31.19
CA GLU A 477 -22.92 7.85 31.56
C GLU A 477 -22.97 8.94 30.49
N ARG A 478 -24.14 9.07 29.84
CA ARG A 478 -24.45 10.09 28.82
C ARG A 478 -23.48 10.12 27.62
N ASN A 479 -22.72 9.05 27.40
CA ASN A 479 -21.68 9.00 26.36
C ASN A 479 -20.64 10.14 26.46
N PHE A 480 -20.37 10.60 27.69
CA PHE A 480 -19.53 11.77 27.94
C PHE A 480 -18.09 11.56 27.48
N GLN A 481 -17.52 12.50 26.71
CA GLN A 481 -16.11 12.45 26.30
C GLN A 481 -15.20 12.61 27.52
N TRP A 482 -14.61 11.50 27.97
CA TRP A 482 -13.92 11.45 29.25
C TRP A 482 -12.48 11.91 29.15
N THR A 483 -11.73 11.31 28.23
CA THR A 483 -10.34 11.64 27.97
C THR A 483 -10.04 11.50 26.49
N CYS A 484 -9.01 12.18 26.02
CA CYS A 484 -8.60 12.12 24.64
C CYS A 484 -7.09 12.25 24.49
N GLY A 485 -6.56 11.75 23.37
CA GLY A 485 -5.14 11.86 23.04
C GLY A 485 -4.95 11.97 21.53
N THR A 486 -3.88 12.64 21.09
CA THR A 486 -3.58 12.76 19.66
C THR A 486 -2.75 11.56 19.19
N ILE A 487 -3.11 10.99 18.03
CA ILE A 487 -2.34 9.96 17.33
C ILE A 487 -1.09 10.62 16.76
N GLN A 488 0.05 10.36 17.38
CA GLN A 488 1.32 10.95 17.00
C GLN A 488 2.24 9.91 16.34
N PRO A 489 3.08 10.30 15.36
CA PRO A 489 4.11 9.42 14.85
C PRO A 489 5.01 8.87 15.97
N ASP A 490 5.26 7.58 15.96
CA ASP A 490 6.11 6.87 16.92
C ASP A 490 7.46 6.56 16.27
N TYR A 491 8.46 7.38 16.57
CA TYR A 491 9.80 7.25 16.00
C TYR A 491 10.88 7.40 17.08
N LYS A 492 12.01 6.73 16.85
CA LYS A 492 13.21 6.97 17.67
C LYS A 492 13.94 8.18 17.09
N PRO A 493 14.34 9.18 17.89
CA PRO A 493 15.00 10.39 17.38
C PRO A 493 16.32 10.14 16.63
N ASP A 494 16.92 8.96 16.79
CA ASP A 494 18.19 8.61 16.14
C ASP A 494 18.05 8.58 14.61
N GLY A 495 18.64 9.59 13.95
CA GLY A 495 18.59 9.73 12.49
C GLY A 495 17.21 10.14 11.93
N ILE A 496 16.28 10.63 12.75
CA ILE A 496 14.96 11.09 12.31
C ILE A 496 14.74 12.53 12.81
N ARG A 497 14.40 13.41 11.88
CA ARG A 497 14.09 14.81 12.16
C ARG A 497 12.63 15.08 11.80
N GLU A 498 11.88 15.66 12.73
CA GLU A 498 10.58 16.24 12.44
C GLU A 498 10.75 17.68 11.96
N VAL A 499 10.26 17.96 10.76
CA VAL A 499 10.24 19.31 10.19
C VAL A 499 8.84 19.88 10.37
N ILE A 500 8.77 21.06 10.97
CA ILE A 500 7.51 21.76 11.24
C ILE A 500 7.52 23.09 10.49
N GLY A 501 6.56 23.27 9.59
CA GLY A 501 6.22 24.56 8.99
C GLY A 501 5.00 25.15 9.67
N LEU A 502 5.00 26.45 9.96
CA LEU A 502 3.86 27.16 10.54
C LEU A 502 3.58 28.43 9.73
N ALA A 503 2.38 28.52 9.17
CA ALA A 503 1.82 29.75 8.62
C ALA A 503 0.77 30.28 9.59
N SER A 504 0.89 31.54 10.00
CA SER A 504 0.04 32.15 11.02
C SER A 504 -0.62 33.41 10.47
N PHE A 505 -1.90 33.58 10.77
CA PHE A 505 -2.79 34.63 10.30
C PHE A 505 -3.34 35.37 11.53
N HIS A 506 -2.57 36.31 12.09
CA HIS A 506 -2.98 37.10 13.27
C HIS A 506 -2.86 38.61 13.04
N LYS A 507 -2.87 39.06 11.79
CA LYS A 507 -2.73 40.48 11.47
C LYS A 507 -4.10 41.16 11.46
N GLU A 508 -4.22 42.24 12.23
CA GLU A 508 -5.40 43.11 12.23
C GLU A 508 -5.73 43.57 10.79
N GLY A 509 -7.01 43.49 10.41
CA GLY A 509 -7.53 43.89 9.11
C GLY A 509 -7.51 42.80 8.02
N ILE A 510 -7.17 41.55 8.34
CA ILE A 510 -7.35 40.39 7.46
C ILE A 510 -8.61 39.64 7.89
N ALA A 511 -9.41 39.18 6.92
CA ALA A 511 -10.66 38.44 7.16
C ALA A 511 -10.47 36.98 7.64
N ILE A 512 -9.23 36.57 7.93
CA ILE A 512 -8.91 35.20 8.32
C ILE A 512 -7.96 35.25 9.51
N GLU A 513 -8.34 34.58 10.59
CA GLU A 513 -7.53 34.37 11.78
C GLU A 513 -7.18 32.90 11.98
N GLY A 514 -5.97 32.60 12.47
CA GLY A 514 -5.59 31.25 12.87
C GLY A 514 -4.24 30.79 12.30
N TYR A 515 -4.08 29.49 12.05
CA TYR A 515 -2.83 28.92 11.54
C TYR A 515 -3.01 27.67 10.66
N ILE A 516 -1.99 27.42 9.84
CA ILE A 516 -1.75 26.16 9.14
C ILE A 516 -0.41 25.62 9.62
N ARG A 517 -0.38 24.42 10.18
CA ARG A 517 0.83 23.73 10.62
C ARG A 517 1.07 22.51 9.74
N LEU A 518 2.27 22.40 9.20
CA LEU A 518 2.74 21.30 8.34
C LEU A 518 3.79 20.51 9.11
N ARG A 519 3.64 19.19 9.20
CA ARG A 519 4.63 18.30 9.85
C ARG A 519 5.06 17.21 8.88
N GLN A 520 6.36 16.95 8.80
CA GLN A 520 6.91 15.86 7.99
C GLN A 520 8.10 15.23 8.71
N LEU A 521 8.22 13.90 8.64
CA LEU A 521 9.42 13.20 9.09
C LEU A 521 10.45 13.11 7.95
N GLU A 522 11.67 13.52 8.24
CA GLU A 522 12.84 13.34 7.39
C GLU A 522 13.82 12.37 8.05
N TYR A 523 14.36 11.45 7.27
CA TYR A 523 15.25 10.41 7.74
C TYR A 523 16.68 10.71 7.28
N ALA A 524 17.69 10.25 8.03
CA ALA A 524 19.10 10.48 7.73
C ALA A 524 19.57 9.87 6.39
N ASP A 525 18.86 8.86 5.89
CA ASP A 525 19.05 8.28 4.55
C ASP A 525 18.39 9.13 3.43
N GLY A 526 17.77 10.25 3.81
CA GLY A 526 17.05 11.19 2.96
C GLY A 526 15.70 10.68 2.46
N GLY A 527 15.18 9.59 3.02
CA GLY A 527 13.77 9.24 2.93
C GLY A 527 12.89 10.31 3.59
N ARG A 528 11.64 10.41 3.15
CA ARG A 528 10.65 11.35 3.69
C ARG A 528 9.31 10.65 3.88
N GLY A 529 8.62 10.98 4.97
CA GLY A 529 7.24 10.58 5.22
C GLY A 529 6.22 11.46 4.50
N ASP A 530 4.94 11.13 4.67
CA ASP A 530 3.85 12.02 4.29
C ASP A 530 3.91 13.34 5.08
N THR A 531 3.36 14.40 4.49
CA THR A 531 3.17 15.68 5.17
C THR A 531 1.79 15.71 5.81
N TRP A 532 1.74 15.81 7.13
CA TRP A 532 0.50 16.04 7.87
C TRP A 532 0.20 17.53 7.93
N ILE A 533 -1.04 17.90 7.58
CA ILE A 533 -1.49 19.28 7.51
C ILE A 533 -2.58 19.50 8.56
N GLU A 534 -2.31 20.38 9.50
CA GLU A 534 -3.18 20.81 10.58
C GLU A 534 -3.65 22.25 10.27
N MET A 535 -4.95 22.50 10.33
CA MET A 535 -5.54 23.79 9.97
C MET A 535 -6.58 24.21 11.01
N ASP A 536 -6.34 25.34 11.70
CA ASP A 536 -7.33 26.04 12.51
C ASP A 536 -7.45 27.44 11.94
N LEU A 537 -8.46 27.66 11.10
CA LEU A 537 -8.73 28.95 10.46
C LEU A 537 -10.16 29.38 10.77
N ARG A 538 -10.33 30.65 11.09
CA ARG A 538 -11.60 31.31 11.40
C ARG A 538 -11.74 32.52 10.49
N HIS A 539 -12.97 32.88 10.14
CA HIS A 539 -13.29 34.05 9.33
C HIS A 539 -14.24 34.95 10.11
#